data_AF-A0A242KW44-F1
#
_entry.id   AF-A0A242KW44-F1
#
_cell.length_a   1.000
_cell.length_b   1.000
_cell.length_c   1.000
_cell.angle_alpha   90.00
_cell.angle_beta   90.00
_cell.angle_gamma   90.00
#
_symmetry.space_group_name_H-M   'P 1'
#
loop_
_entity.id
_entity.type
_entity.pdbx_description
1 polymer ?
#
loop_
_entity_poly.entity_id
_entity_poly.type
_entity_poly.pdbx_seq_one_letter_code
_entity_poly.pdbx_strand_id
1 'polypeptide(L)' 'MANSELLQNVFDLISRFTMVGGGLWLIWGTVILAGALKDKNGPQLQQGIWQIVGGGLILVAALWFTSAFDFSSLIK' A
#
# COMPACT_ATOMS: atom_id res chain seq x y z
N MET A 1 -3.90 29.10 10.10
CA MET A 1 -4.77 28.01 10.56
C MET A 1 -5.43 27.26 9.40
N ALA A 2 -5.88 27.93 8.32
CA ALA A 2 -6.48 27.24 7.14
C ALA A 2 -5.51 26.37 6.30
N ASN A 3 -4.24 26.78 6.13
CA ASN A 3 -3.28 26.04 5.29
C ASN A 3 -2.85 24.68 5.89
N SER A 4 -2.82 24.56 7.21
CA SER A 4 -2.44 23.31 7.90
C SER A 4 -3.53 22.24 7.77
N GLU A 5 -4.80 22.64 7.79
CA GLU A 5 -5.94 21.74 7.58
C GLU A 5 -6.02 21.26 6.13
N LEU A 6 -5.76 22.15 5.16
CA LEU A 6 -5.69 21.76 3.76
C LEU A 6 -4.57 20.74 3.50
N LEU A 7 -3.38 20.96 4.08
CA LEU A 7 -2.29 19.99 4.00
C LEU A 7 -2.65 18.64 4.63
N GLN A 8 -3.27 18.64 5.82
CA GLN A 8 -3.73 17.39 6.46
C GLN A 8 -4.74 16.64 5.60
N ASN A 9 -5.72 17.34 5.03
CA ASN A 9 -6.73 16.72 4.16
C ASN A 9 -6.10 16.14 2.88
N VAL A 10 -5.11 16.82 2.29
CA VAL A 10 -4.40 16.31 1.11
C VAL A 10 -3.58 15.07 1.46
N PHE A 11 -2.88 15.07 2.59
CA PHE A 11 -2.09 13.91 3.03
C PHE A 11 -2.97 12.72 3.40
N ASP A 12 -4.11 12.94 4.07
CA ASP A 12 -5.08 11.88 4.38
C ASP A 12 -5.66 11.28 3.09
N LEU A 13 -6.02 12.13 2.12
CA LEU A 13 -6.51 11.67 0.82
C LEU A 13 -5.47 10.80 0.11
N ILE A 14 -4.21 11.25 0.03
CA ILE A 14 -3.13 10.49 -0.58
C ILE A 14 -2.90 9.16 0.15
N SER A 15 -2.87 9.16 1.48
CA SER A 15 -2.67 7.95 2.28
C SER A 15 -3.76 6.90 2.01
N ARG A 16 -5.03 7.33 1.92
CA ARG A 16 -6.15 6.45 1.56
C ARG A 16 -6.01 5.88 0.16
N PHE A 17 -5.61 6.70 -0.82
CA PHE A 17 -5.35 6.22 -2.18
C PHE A 17 -4.18 5.23 -2.23
N THR A 18 -3.11 5.48 -1.48
CA THR A 18 -1.96 4.56 -1.36
C THR A 18 -2.37 3.23 -0.72
N MET A 19 -3.24 3.26 0.29
CA MET A 19 -3.76 2.05 0.93
C MET A 19 -4.59 1.20 -0.04
N VAL A 20 -5.51 1.81 -0.78
CA VAL A 20 -6.34 1.13 -1.79
C VAL A 20 -5.48 0.63 -2.96
N GLY A 21 -4.55 1.45 -3.45
CA GLY A 21 -3.63 1.10 -4.53
C GLY A 21 -2.69 -0.06 -4.15
N GLY A 22 -2.09 -0.01 -2.95
CA GLY A 22 -1.24 -1.09 -2.43
C GLY A 22 -2.01 -2.39 -2.20
N GLY A 23 -3.24 -2.31 -1.71
CA GLY A 23 -4.13 -3.46 -1.55
C GLY A 23 -4.51 -4.11 -2.88
N LEU A 24 -4.88 -3.32 -3.89
CA LEU A 24 -5.16 -3.83 -5.24
C LEU A 24 -3.92 -4.47 -5.85
N TRP A 25 -2.75 -3.85 -5.68
CA TRP A 25 -1.47 -4.36 -6.18
C TRP A 25 -1.08 -5.69 -5.54
N LEU A 26 -1.35 -5.87 -4.24
CA LEU A 26 -1.17 -7.15 -3.54
C LEU A 26 -2.04 -8.27 -4.11
N ILE A 27 -3.33 -7.98 -4.31
CA ILE A 27 -4.29 -8.95 -4.85
C ILE A 27 -3.84 -9.38 -6.24
N TRP A 28 -3.46 -8.43 -7.09
CA TRP A 28 -2.97 -8.70 -8.44
C TRP A 28 -1.68 -9.53 -8.45
N GLY A 29 -0.70 -9.19 -7.60
CA GLY A 29 0.52 -9.98 -7.45
C GLY A 29 0.26 -11.42 -6.99
N THR A 30 -0.74 -11.61 -6.12
CA THR A 30 -1.19 -12.94 -5.67
C THR A 30 -1.81 -13.75 -6.81
N VAL A 31 -2.60 -13.12 -7.67
CA VAL A 31 -3.16 -13.75 -8.88
C VAL A 31 -2.05 -14.19 -9.84
N ILE A 32 -1.05 -13.34 -10.09
CA ILE A 32 0.09 -13.68 -10.95
C ILE A 32 0.91 -14.81 -10.33
N LEU A 33 1.15 -14.78 -9.02
CA LEU A 33 1.86 -15.85 -8.32
C LEU A 33 1.11 -17.19 -8.44
N ALA A 34 -0.21 -17.19 -8.23
CA ALA A 34 -1.05 -18.38 -8.36
C ALA A 34 -1.07 -18.93 -9.80
N GLY A 35 -1.17 -18.05 -10.80
CA GLY A 35 -1.07 -18.42 -12.22
C GLY A 35 0.31 -19.00 -12.56
N ALA A 36 1.38 -18.39 -12.06
CA ALA A 36 2.74 -18.86 -12.29
C ALA A 36 3.03 -20.21 -11.64
N LEU A 37 2.46 -20.49 -10.46
CA LEU A 37 2.53 -21.80 -9.80
C LEU A 37 1.80 -22.88 -10.61
N LYS A 38 0.64 -22.56 -11.18
CA LYS A 38 -0.10 -23.46 -12.08
C LYS A 38 0.70 -23.79 -13.33
N ASP A 39 1.28 -22.77 -13.97
CA ASP A 39 1.97 -22.91 -15.25
C ASP A 39 3.46 -23.31 -15.09
N LYS A 40 3.93 -23.51 -13.85
CA LYS A 40 5.34 -23.75 -13.47
C LYS A 40 6.32 -22.77 -14.12
N ASN A 41 5.88 -21.53 -14.34
CA ASN A 41 6.65 -20.52 -15.04
C ASN A 41 7.54 -19.75 -14.04
N GLY A 42 8.79 -20.18 -13.90
CA GLY A 42 9.76 -19.62 -12.94
C GLY A 42 9.90 -18.08 -12.98
N PRO A 43 10.08 -17.47 -14.16
CA PRO A 43 10.11 -16.00 -14.31
C PRO A 43 8.86 -15.29 -13.80
N GLN A 44 7.68 -15.87 -14.03
CA GLN A 44 6.40 -15.26 -13.68
C GLN A 44 6.11 -15.41 -12.18
N LEU A 45 6.62 -16.48 -11.56
CA LEU A 45 6.61 -16.69 -10.11
C LEU A 45 7.48 -15.62 -9.42
N GLN A 46 8.68 -15.37 -9.95
CA GLN A 46 9.57 -14.32 -9.44
C GLN A 46 8.94 -12.93 -9.55
N GLN A 47 8.27 -12.62 -10.66
CA GLN A 47 7.52 -11.37 -10.81
C GLN A 47 6.34 -11.27 -9.83
N GLY A 48 5.58 -12.37 -9.63
CA GLY A 48 4.48 -12.41 -8.67
C GLY A 48 4.93 -12.12 -7.24
N ILE A 49 6.03 -12.73 -6.79
CA ILE A 49 6.62 -12.44 -5.47
C ILE A 49 6.98 -10.96 -5.34
N TRP A 50 7.65 -10.38 -6.35
CA TRP A 50 8.02 -8.96 -6.29
C TRP A 50 6.83 -8.01 -6.28
N GLN A 51 5.74 -8.34 -6.97
CA GLN A 51 4.52 -7.55 -6.90
C GLN A 51 3.84 -7.65 -5.53
N ILE A 52 3.86 -8.83 -4.90
CA ILE A 52 3.34 -9.01 -3.54
C ILE A 52 4.21 -8.24 -2.54
N VAL A 53 5.53 -8.35 -2.61
CA VAL A 53 6.43 -7.60 -1.73
C VAL A 53 6.26 -6.08 -1.93
N GLY A 54 6.18 -5.63 -3.19
CA GLY A 54 5.94 -4.22 -3.52
C GLY A 54 4.59 -3.71 -3.01
N GLY A 55 3.50 -4.45 -3.21
CA GLY A 55 2.18 -4.09 -2.69
C GLY A 55 2.12 -4.07 -1.16
N GLY A 56 2.80 -5.02 -0.51
CA GLY A 56 2.93 -5.08 0.94
C GLY A 56 3.69 -3.89 1.51
N LEU A 57 4.79 -3.49 0.87
CA LEU A 57 5.55 -2.29 1.25
C LEU A 57 4.72 -1.00 1.10
N ILE A 58 3.94 -0.89 0.03
CA ILE A 58 3.04 0.25 -0.19
C ILE A 58 1.99 0.34 0.92
N LEU A 59 1.42 -0.79 1.34
CA LEU A 59 0.47 -0.85 2.45
C LEU A 59 1.11 -0.51 3.80
N VAL A 60 2.30 -1.04 4.08
CA VAL A 60 3.06 -0.71 5.30
C VAL A 60 3.40 0.78 5.34
N ALA A 61 3.78 1.36 4.21
CA ALA A 61 4.02 2.80 4.10
C ALA A 61 2.74 3.61 4.32
N ALA A 62 1.61 3.21 3.74
CA ALA A 62 0.32 3.88 3.95
C ALA A 62 -0.12 3.82 5.43
N LEU A 63 0.02 2.64 6.05
CA LEU A 63 -0.26 2.44 7.47
C LEU A 63 0.68 3.25 8.37
N TRP A 64 1.96 3.31 8.04
CA TRP A 64 2.91 4.14 8.75
C TRP A 64 2.55 5.62 8.61
N PHE A 65 2.22 6.07 7.41
CA PHE A 65 1.81 7.46 7.16
C PHE A 65 0.56 7.83 7.94
N THR A 66 -0.46 6.95 7.99
CA THR A 66 -1.67 7.23 8.77
C THR A 66 -1.38 7.23 10.27
N SER A 67 -0.56 6.31 10.80
CA SER A 67 -0.21 6.28 12.22
C SER A 67 0.74 7.41 12.65
N ALA A 68 1.69 7.79 11.79
CA ALA A 68 2.71 8.81 12.09
C ALA A 68 2.15 10.23 11.97
N PHE A 69 1.10 10.43 11.17
CA PHE A 69 0.37 11.71 11.09
C PHE A 69 -0.85 11.76 12.02
N ASP A 70 -1.12 10.71 12.82
CA ASP A 70 -2.17 10.72 13.85
C ASP A 70 -1.74 11.50 15.11
N PHE A 71 -1.58 12.82 14.93
CA PHE A 71 -1.36 13.79 16.01
C PHE A 71 -2.50 13.78 17.06
N SER A 72 -3.65 13.15 16.78
CA SER A 72 -4.78 13.00 17.72
C SER A 72 -4.39 12.21 18.97
N SER A 73 -3.47 11.25 18.85
CA SER A 73 -3.00 10.43 19.97
C SER A 73 -1.98 11.12 20.86
N LEU A 74 -1.31 12.17 20.37
CA LEU A 74 -0.27 12.93 21.07
C LEU A 74 -0.84 14.11 21.88
N ILE A 75 -2.15 14.36 21.79
CA ILE A 75 -2.86 15.46 22.48
C ILE A 75 -3.89 14.90 23.49
N LYS A 76 -3.74 13.63 23.92
CA LYS A 76 -4.40 13.12 25.13
C LYS A 76 -3.49 13.28 26.34
#